data_AF-A0A550HET3-F1
#
_entry.id   AF-A0A550HET3-F1
#
_cell.length_a   1.000
_cell.length_b   1.000
_cell.length_c   1.000
_cell.angle_alpha   90.00
_cell.angle_beta   90.00
_cell.angle_gamma   90.00
#
_symmetry.space_group_name_H-M   'P 1'
#
loop_
_entity.id
_entity.type
_entity.pdbx_description
1 polymer ?
#
loop_
_entity_poly.entity_id
_entity_poly.type
_entity_poly.pdbx_seq_one_letter_code
_entity_poly.pdbx_strand_id
1 'polypeptide(L)'
;MKETIKDFVIERDWIKYHTPRNLAESICIESAELLEIFQWSLKNNYKKNESKSFQNSNIKDELADIFIYCISLSNTLEIDIAQTILKKIKKNKSRYPIKKFKVRLRKK
;
A
#
# COMPACT_ATOMS: atom_id res chain seq x y z
N MET A 1 9.08 -5.12 12.08
CA MET A 1 8.63 -4.76 10.72
C MET A 1 9.69 -3.98 9.96
N LYS A 2 10.00 -2.71 10.33
CA LYS A 2 11.06 -1.92 9.67
C LYS A 2 12.43 -2.64 9.68
N GLU A 3 12.87 -3.09 10.86
CA GLU A 3 14.10 -3.88 11.01
C GLU A 3 13.97 -5.25 10.32
N THR A 4 12.87 -5.97 10.51
CA THR A 4 12.63 -7.26 9.84
C THR A 4 12.81 -7.20 8.31
N ILE A 5 12.30 -6.16 7.66
CA ILE A 5 12.46 -5.96 6.22
C ILE A 5 13.90 -5.56 5.87
N LYS A 6 14.53 -4.72 6.71
CA LYS A 6 15.93 -4.32 6.53
C LYS A 6 16.86 -5.52 6.62
N ASP A 7 16.67 -6.38 7.63
CA ASP A 7 17.45 -7.60 7.84
C ASP A 7 17.27 -8.56 6.67
N PHE A 8 16.04 -8.78 6.22
CA PHE A 8 15.74 -9.60 5.03
C PHE A 8 16.51 -9.15 3.77
N VAL A 9 16.61 -7.83 3.55
CA VAL A 9 17.36 -7.23 2.43
C VAL A 9 18.87 -7.37 2.62
N ILE A 10 19.38 -7.17 3.84
CA ILE A 10 20.80 -7.32 4.17
C ILE A 10 21.26 -8.77 3.97
N GLU A 11 20.51 -9.74 4.52
CA GLU A 11 20.82 -11.18 4.44
C GLU A 11 20.98 -11.69 3.00
N ARG A 12 20.35 -11.01 2.04
CA ARG A 12 20.37 -11.37 0.61
C ARG A 12 21.35 -10.53 -0.21
N ASP A 13 22.07 -9.59 0.42
CA ASP A 13 22.94 -8.63 -0.26
C ASP A 13 22.19 -7.82 -1.34
N TRP A 14 20.91 -7.49 -1.07
CA TRP A 14 20.06 -6.75 -2.00
C TRP A 14 20.17 -5.23 -1.85
N ILE A 15 20.89 -4.76 -0.83
CA ILE A 15 21.10 -3.32 -0.56
C ILE A 15 21.59 -2.58 -1.80
N LYS A 16 22.48 -3.20 -2.60
CA LYS A 16 23.00 -2.62 -3.86
C LYS A 16 21.94 -2.30 -4.91
N TYR A 17 20.79 -2.97 -4.86
CA TYR A 17 19.66 -2.75 -5.77
C TYR A 17 18.60 -1.82 -5.19
N HIS A 18 18.63 -1.57 -3.87
CA HIS A 18 17.65 -0.76 -3.12
C HIS A 18 17.94 0.75 -3.23
N THR A 19 18.14 1.24 -4.45
CA THR A 19 18.21 2.69 -4.71
C THR A 19 16.81 3.31 -4.60
N PRO A 20 16.68 4.61 -4.24
CA PRO A 20 15.37 5.26 -4.14
C PRO A 20 14.54 5.16 -5.43
N ARG A 21 15.21 5.22 -6.59
CA ARG A 21 14.57 5.08 -7.90
C ARG A 21 14.01 3.67 -8.08
N ASN A 22 14.83 2.64 -7.90
CA ASN A 22 14.41 1.25 -8.10
C ASN A 22 13.24 0.89 -7.17
N LEU A 23 13.30 1.33 -5.91
CA LEU A 23 12.23 1.09 -4.96
C LEU A 23 10.93 1.80 -5.33
N ALA A 24 11.00 3.03 -5.87
CA ALA A 24 9.82 3.73 -6.38
C ALA A 24 9.23 3.03 -7.61
N GLU A 25 10.08 2.49 -8.50
CA GLU A 25 9.66 1.67 -9.64
C GLU A 25 8.97 0.38 -9.16
N SER A 26 9.55 -0.35 -8.20
CA SER A 26 8.93 -1.54 -7.58
C SER A 26 7.55 -1.24 -7.00
N ILE A 27 7.38 -0.14 -6.25
CA ILE A 27 6.06 0.25 -5.71
C ILE A 27 5.03 0.40 -6.84
N CYS A 28 5.40 0.99 -7.97
CA CYS A 28 4.50 1.14 -9.11
C CYS A 28 4.16 -0.20 -9.76
N ILE A 29 5.13 -1.12 -9.86
CA ILE A 29 4.93 -2.47 -10.41
C ILE A 29 3.95 -3.25 -9.54
N GLU A 30 4.19 -3.38 -8.23
CA GLU A 30 3.28 -4.12 -7.33
C GLU A 30 1.89 -3.47 -7.25
N SER A 31 1.82 -2.14 -7.39
CA SER A 31 0.52 -1.44 -7.49
C SER A 31 -0.24 -1.80 -8.77
N ALA A 32 0.47 -2.09 -9.86
CA ALA A 32 -0.13 -2.54 -11.12
C ALA A 32 -0.54 -4.01 -11.03
N GLU A 33 0.22 -4.87 -10.36
CA GLU A 33 -0.15 -6.27 -10.08
C GLU A 33 -1.42 -6.33 -9.21
N LEU A 34 -1.51 -5.50 -8.17
CA LEU A 34 -2.74 -5.33 -7.38
C LEU A 34 -3.91 -4.87 -8.26
N LEU A 35 -3.69 -3.94 -9.19
CA LEU A 35 -4.72 -3.45 -10.10
C LEU A 35 -5.20 -4.54 -11.07
N GLU A 36 -4.30 -5.40 -11.55
CA GLU A 36 -4.61 -6.50 -12.47
C GLU A 36 -5.67 -7.44 -11.89
N ILE A 37 -5.63 -7.70 -10.59
CA ILE A 37 -6.63 -8.54 -9.90
C ILE A 37 -8.06 -8.00 -10.10
N PHE A 38 -8.21 -6.68 -10.24
CA PHE A 38 -9.50 -6.02 -10.43
C PHE A 38 -9.84 -5.74 -11.90
N GLN A 39 -8.89 -5.87 -12.84
CA GLN A 39 -9.02 -5.44 -14.24
C GLN A 39 -10.26 -6.02 -14.94
N TRP A 40 -10.58 -7.28 -14.66
CA TRP A 40 -11.72 -7.99 -15.27
C TRP A 40 -12.95 -8.08 -14.36
N SER A 41 -12.92 -7.43 -13.18
CA SER A 41 -14.06 -7.39 -12.27
C SER A 41 -15.12 -6.39 -12.79
N LEU A 42 -15.93 -6.85 -13.73
CA LEU A 42 -16.87 -6.02 -14.50
C LEU A 42 -17.99 -5.34 -13.69
N LYS A 43 -18.08 -5.55 -12.38
CA LYS A 43 -19.03 -4.85 -11.51
C LYS A 43 -18.36 -4.65 -10.16
N ASN A 44 -18.68 -3.52 -9.51
CA ASN A 44 -18.42 -3.19 -8.09
C ASN A 44 -19.05 -4.20 -7.09
N ASN A 45 -19.11 -5.49 -7.43
CA ASN A 45 -19.62 -6.58 -6.65
C ASN A 45 -18.45 -7.33 -6.00
N TYR A 46 -17.51 -6.61 -5.37
CA TYR A 46 -16.67 -7.24 -4.35
C TYR A 46 -17.59 -7.59 -3.18
N LYS A 47 -18.33 -8.70 -3.30
CA LYS A 47 -19.17 -9.23 -2.25
C LYS A 47 -18.29 -10.07 -1.35
N LYS A 48 -18.19 -9.66 -0.09
CA LYS A 48 -17.40 -10.28 0.98
C LYS A 48 -17.61 -11.80 1.15
N ASN A 49 -18.67 -12.37 0.57
CA ASN A 49 -19.13 -13.73 0.81
C ASN A 49 -19.20 -14.63 -0.45
N GLU A 50 -18.83 -14.16 -1.65
CA GLU A 50 -18.80 -15.01 -2.84
C GLU A 50 -17.37 -15.58 -3.01
N SER A 51 -17.20 -16.79 -2.49
CA SER A 51 -16.14 -17.78 -2.73
C SER A 51 -15.16 -17.48 -3.88
N LYS A 52 -14.04 -16.81 -3.57
CA LYS A 52 -12.76 -16.93 -4.29
C LYS A 52 -11.60 -16.75 -3.31
N SER A 53 -11.31 -17.79 -2.51
CA SER A 53 -10.16 -17.81 -1.59
C SER A 53 -8.85 -17.40 -2.26
N PHE A 54 -8.67 -17.82 -3.53
CA PHE A 54 -7.51 -17.47 -4.38
C PHE A 54 -7.40 -15.97 -4.71
N GLN A 55 -8.50 -15.27 -4.96
CA GLN A 55 -8.43 -13.81 -5.19
C GLN A 55 -8.07 -13.06 -3.91
N ASN A 56 -8.50 -13.57 -2.75
CA ASN A 56 -8.20 -12.96 -1.47
C ASN A 56 -6.77 -13.25 -0.98
N SER A 57 -6.10 -14.31 -1.44
CA SER A 57 -4.66 -14.48 -1.21
C SER A 57 -3.87 -13.47 -2.04
N ASN A 58 -4.10 -13.41 -3.36
CA ASN A 58 -3.35 -12.52 -4.24
C ASN A 58 -3.48 -11.05 -3.80
N ILE A 59 -4.69 -10.58 -3.44
CA ILE A 59 -4.86 -9.20 -2.94
C ILE A 59 -4.00 -8.93 -1.69
N LYS A 60 -3.88 -9.90 -0.78
CA LYS A 60 -3.09 -9.73 0.44
C LYS A 60 -1.61 -9.69 0.12
N ASP A 61 -1.17 -10.54 -0.80
CA ASP A 61 0.23 -10.66 -1.21
C ASP A 61 0.67 -9.37 -1.93
N GLU A 62 -0.04 -8.94 -2.98
CA GLU A 62 0.29 -7.69 -3.70
C GLU A 62 0.26 -6.46 -2.78
N LEU A 63 -0.72 -6.41 -1.87
CA LEU A 63 -0.80 -5.32 -0.91
C LEU A 63 0.39 -5.36 0.08
N ALA A 64 0.81 -6.55 0.50
CA ALA A 64 1.98 -6.70 1.35
C ALA A 64 3.25 -6.26 0.61
N ASP A 65 3.42 -6.61 -0.66
CA ASP A 65 4.58 -6.23 -1.47
C ASP A 65 4.68 -4.71 -1.65
N ILE A 66 3.56 -4.03 -1.94
CA ILE A 66 3.51 -2.56 -1.95
C ILE A 66 4.01 -1.97 -0.63
N PHE A 67 3.57 -2.52 0.51
CA PHE A 67 4.00 -2.03 1.84
C PHE A 67 5.45 -2.37 2.14
N ILE A 68 5.95 -3.53 1.73
CA ILE A 68 7.35 -3.94 1.90
C ILE A 68 8.26 -2.98 1.15
N TYR A 69 7.95 -2.63 -0.10
CA TYR A 69 8.75 -1.66 -0.84
C TYR A 69 8.60 -0.23 -0.31
N CYS A 70 7.41 0.19 0.14
CA CYS A 70 7.26 1.49 0.82
C CYS A 70 8.13 1.59 2.08
N ILE A 71 8.17 0.53 2.92
CA ILE A 71 9.00 0.50 4.12
C ILE A 71 10.48 0.42 3.74
N SER A 72 10.84 -0.36 2.72
CA SER A 72 12.20 -0.43 2.19
C SER A 72 12.69 0.94 1.70
N LEU A 73 11.87 1.68 0.96
CA LEU A 73 12.19 3.06 0.54
C LEU A 73 12.34 3.99 1.75
N SER A 74 11.50 3.81 2.77
CA SER A 74 11.62 4.55 4.02
C SER A 74 12.91 4.23 4.77
N ASN A 75 13.39 2.98 4.72
CA ASN A 75 14.68 2.56 5.26
C ASN A 75 15.82 3.25 4.52
N THR A 76 15.84 3.17 3.20
CA THR A 76 16.87 3.76 2.34
C THR A 76 16.97 5.28 2.49
N LEU A 77 15.83 5.96 2.68
CA LEU A 77 15.77 7.42 2.86
C LEU A 77 15.79 7.89 4.31
N GLU A 78 15.95 6.97 5.26
CA GLU A 78 15.94 7.26 6.71
C GLU A 78 14.66 7.99 7.19
N ILE A 79 13.52 7.69 6.56
CA ILE A 79 12.23 8.31 6.88
C ILE A 79 11.56 7.53 8.03
N ASP A 80 11.08 8.26 9.04
CA ASP A 80 10.08 7.75 9.98
C ASP A 80 8.70 7.77 9.30
N ILE A 81 8.40 6.66 8.62
CA ILE A 81 7.17 6.54 7.83
C ILE A 81 5.91 6.58 8.71
N ALA A 82 5.97 6.03 9.93
CA ALA A 82 4.84 6.02 10.85
C ALA A 82 4.48 7.44 11.27
N GLN A 83 5.46 8.22 11.73
CA GLN A 83 5.24 9.62 12.10
C GLN A 83 4.84 10.47 10.88
N THR A 84 5.42 10.18 9.70
CA THR A 84 5.09 10.87 8.44
C THR A 84 3.63 10.66 8.04
N ILE A 85 3.11 9.43 8.14
CA ILE A 85 1.70 9.11 7.89
C ILE A 85 0.80 9.86 8.88
N LEU A 86 1.11 9.87 10.18
CA LEU A 86 0.32 10.58 11.19
C LEU A 86 0.24 12.09 10.90
N LYS A 87 1.37 12.71 10.54
CA LYS A 87 1.44 14.12 10.12
C LYS A 87 0.59 14.36 8.87
N LYS A 88 0.68 13.47 7.87
CA LYS A 88 -0.10 13.56 6.62
C LYS A 88 -1.60 13.43 6.87
N ILE A 89 -2.04 12.51 7.73
CA ILE A 89 -3.43 12.35 8.14
C ILE A 89 -3.95 13.63 8.80
N LYS A 90 -3.18 14.24 9.72
CA LYS A 90 -3.55 15.52 10.35
C LYS A 90 -3.72 16.63 9.31
N LYS A 91 -2.79 16.73 8.35
CA LYS A 91 -2.90 17.68 7.22
C LYS A 91 -4.14 17.40 6.35
N ASN A 92 -4.42 16.14 6.04
CA ASN A 92 -5.58 15.74 5.24
C ASN A 92 -6.91 16.04 5.95
N LYS A 93 -6.99 15.85 7.28
CA LYS A 93 -8.17 16.23 8.08
C LYS A 93 -8.49 17.73 7.98
N SER A 94 -7.45 18.58 7.92
CA SER A 94 -7.62 20.02 7.71
C SER A 94 -8.04 20.35 6.27
N ARG A 95 -7.45 19.67 5.27
CA ARG A 95 -7.78 19.86 3.85
C ARG A 95 -9.19 19.37 3.48
N TYR A 96 -9.65 18.28 4.10
CA TYR A 96 -10.93 17.62 3.81
C TYR A 96 -11.80 17.52 5.08
N PRO A 97 -12.37 18.64 5.57
CA PRO A 97 -13.17 18.64 6.79
C PRO A 97 -14.49 17.88 6.62
N ILE A 98 -14.90 17.16 7.68
CA ILE A 98 -16.11 16.33 7.71
C ILE A 98 -17.36 17.11 7.26
N LYS A 99 -17.51 18.37 7.70
CA LYS A 99 -18.68 19.21 7.37
C LYS A 99 -18.85 19.45 5.87
N LYS A 100 -17.78 19.38 5.07
CA LYS A 100 -17.80 19.60 3.61
C LYS A 100 -17.80 18.30 2.80
N PHE A 101 -17.19 17.23 3.31
CA PHE A 101 -16.93 16.01 2.54
C PHE A 101 -17.68 14.77 3.04
N LYS A 102 -18.43 14.86 4.14
CA LYS A 102 -19.33 13.78 4.55
C LYS A 102 -20.59 13.83 3.70
N VAL A 103 -20.68 12.97 2.68
CA VAL A 103 -21.94 12.69 1.99
C VAL A 103 -22.91 12.16 3.04
N ARG A 104 -24.02 12.88 3.29
CA ARG A 104 -25.14 12.34 4.06
C ARG A 104 -25.69 11.16 3.26
N LEU A 105 -25.42 9.94 3.72
CA LEU A 105 -26.15 8.78 3.23
C LEU A 105 -27.64 9.03 3.50
N ARG A 106 -28.38 9.41 2.46
CA ARG A 106 -29.84 9.39 2.48
C ARG A 106 -30.21 7.92 2.60
N LYS A 107 -30.61 7.47 3.79
CA LYS A 107 -31.29 6.19 3.96
C LYS A 107 -32.54 6.26 3.07
N LYS A 108 -32.58 5.46 2.02
CA LYS A 108 -33.82 5.08 1.32
C LYS A 108 -34.38 3.87 2.04
#